data_AF-W4LR15-F1
#
_entry.id   AF-W4LR15-F1
#
_cell.length_a   1.000
_cell.length_b   1.000
_cell.length_c   1.000
_cell.angle_alpha   90.00
_cell.angle_beta   90.00
_cell.angle_gamma   90.00
#
_symmetry.space_group_name_H-M   'P 1'
#
loop_
_entity.id
_entity.type
_entity.pdbx_description
1 polymer ?
#
loop_
_entity_poly.entity_id
_entity_poly.type
_entity_poly.pdbx_seq_one_letter_code
_entity_poly.pdbx_strand_id
1 'polypeptide(L)'
;YTSLSKDPLPGLILLDLNMPKKDGREALKEIKASPVLRRIPIVVMTTSKAEEDIYRTYDLGISSFIIKPVAFEALVEIMKTLGKYWFQIVALPPAPLGE
;
A
#
# COMPACT_ATOMS: atom_id res chain seq x y z
N TYR A 1 18.89 -13.57 8.90
CA TYR A 1 17.53 -12.98 8.80
C TYR A 1 16.76 -13.16 10.11
N THR A 2 17.41 -12.90 11.26
CA THR A 2 16.85 -13.26 12.58
C THR A 2 16.88 -12.04 13.48
N SER A 3 15.91 -11.14 13.33
CA SER A 3 15.42 -10.25 14.39
C SER A 3 14.16 -9.53 13.91
N LEU A 4 12.99 -10.13 14.11
CA LEU A 4 11.69 -9.48 13.85
C LEU A 4 11.30 -8.44 14.92
N SER A 5 12.24 -7.96 15.75
CA SER A 5 11.94 -7.19 16.96
C SER A 5 12.48 -5.75 16.98
N LYS A 6 13.04 -5.21 15.89
CA LYS A 6 13.58 -3.84 15.88
C LYS A 6 13.35 -2.99 14.64
N ASP A 7 12.65 -3.49 13.62
CA ASP A 7 12.38 -2.68 12.43
C ASP A 7 11.07 -1.90 12.61
N PRO A 8 11.08 -0.56 12.43
CA PRO A 8 9.87 0.24 12.55
C PRO A 8 8.83 -0.19 11.51
N LEU A 9 7.57 -0.26 11.94
CA LEU A 9 6.47 -0.55 11.02
C LEU A 9 6.26 0.62 10.05
N PRO A 10 5.92 0.34 8.78
CA PRO A 10 5.69 1.40 7.81
C PRO A 10 4.41 2.18 8.14
N GLY A 11 4.46 3.50 7.98
CA GLY A 11 3.27 4.36 8.13
C GLY A 11 2.33 4.33 6.92
N LEU A 12 2.82 3.89 5.77
CA LEU A 12 2.08 3.80 4.50
C LEU A 12 2.73 2.69 3.64
N ILE A 13 1.91 1.90 2.96
CA ILE A 13 2.38 0.89 1.99
C ILE A 13 1.92 1.28 0.58
N LEU A 14 2.87 1.37 -0.35
CA LEU A 14 2.59 1.43 -1.78
C LEU A 14 2.79 0.03 -2.36
N LEU A 15 1.70 -0.60 -2.82
CA LEU A 15 1.69 -2.01 -3.23
C LEU A 15 1.46 -2.15 -4.73
N ASP A 16 2.32 -2.90 -5.42
CA ASP A 16 2.04 -3.38 -6.78
C ASP A 16 1.37 -4.75 -6.73
N LEU A 17 0.40 -4.97 -7.62
CA LEU A 17 -0.23 -6.28 -7.81
C LEU A 17 0.62 -7.21 -8.69
N ASN A 18 1.36 -6.64 -9.65
CA ASN A 18 2.13 -7.40 -10.65
C ASN A 18 3.60 -7.57 -10.20
N MET A 19 3.81 -8.31 -9.11
CA MET A 19 5.17 -8.59 -8.60
C MET A 19 5.69 -9.97 -9.08
N PRO A 20 6.98 -10.08 -9.42
CA PRO A 20 7.52 -11.28 -10.10
C PRO A 20 7.61 -12.55 -9.23
N LYS A 21 7.57 -12.42 -7.90
CA LYS A 21 7.78 -13.56 -6.97
C LYS A 21 6.58 -13.92 -6.10
N LYS A 22 5.65 -12.98 -5.92
CA LYS A 22 4.47 -13.13 -5.06
C LYS A 22 3.36 -12.28 -5.65
N ASP A 23 2.14 -12.79 -5.74
CA ASP A 23 1.02 -11.97 -6.19
C ASP A 23 0.74 -10.87 -5.14
N GLY A 24 0.69 -9.62 -5.57
CA GLY A 24 0.37 -8.52 -4.66
C GLY A 24 -1.02 -8.63 -4.05
N ARG A 25 -1.94 -9.35 -4.68
CA ARG A 25 -3.26 -9.66 -4.11
C ARG A 25 -3.16 -10.60 -2.91
N GLU A 26 -2.27 -11.58 -2.97
CA GLU A 26 -1.99 -12.48 -1.85
C GLU A 26 -1.29 -11.71 -0.73
N ALA A 27 -0.30 -10.89 -1.07
CA ALA A 27 0.36 -10.02 -0.09
C ALA A 27 -0.63 -9.08 0.61
N LEU A 28 -1.56 -8.47 -0.14
CA LEU A 28 -2.62 -7.63 0.41
C LEU A 28 -3.49 -8.40 1.42
N LYS A 29 -3.94 -9.61 1.06
CA LYS A 29 -4.73 -10.47 1.94
C LYS A 29 -3.98 -10.78 3.24
N GLU A 30 -2.70 -11.15 3.15
CA GLU A 30 -1.88 -11.45 4.32
C GLU A 30 -1.66 -10.23 5.23
N ILE A 31 -1.38 -9.06 4.64
CA ILE A 31 -1.21 -7.81 5.38
C ILE A 31 -2.52 -7.46 6.12
N LYS A 32 -3.66 -7.60 5.45
CA LYS A 32 -4.98 -7.27 6.02
C LYS A 32 -5.48 -8.31 7.03
N ALA A 33 -5.01 -9.55 6.94
CA ALA A 33 -5.26 -10.57 7.95
C ALA A 33 -4.45 -10.37 9.24
N SER A 34 -3.29 -9.72 9.16
CA SER A 34 -2.43 -9.46 10.33
C SER A 34 -3.04 -8.39 11.27
N PRO A 35 -3.26 -8.69 12.57
CA PRO A 35 -3.79 -7.72 13.52
C PRO A 35 -2.94 -6.46 13.66
N VAL A 36 -1.63 -6.60 13.50
CA VAL A 36 -0.63 -5.54 13.64
C VAL A 36 -0.55 -4.69 12.37
N LEU A 37 -0.60 -5.33 11.19
CA LEU A 37 -0.36 -4.63 9.91
C LEU A 37 -1.64 -4.11 9.25
N ARG A 38 -2.81 -4.67 9.54
CA ARG A 38 -4.07 -4.35 8.85
C ARG A 38 -4.48 -2.89 8.90
N ARG A 39 -4.03 -2.16 9.93
CA ARG A 39 -4.29 -0.73 10.16
C ARG A 39 -3.42 0.16 9.28
N ILE A 40 -2.32 -0.34 8.73
CA ILE A 40 -1.44 0.44 7.86
C ILE A 40 -2.21 0.77 6.57
N PRO A 41 -2.31 2.05 6.18
CA PRO A 41 -2.93 2.42 4.91
C PRO A 41 -2.17 1.80 3.74
N ILE A 42 -2.91 1.24 2.79
CA ILE A 42 -2.34 0.62 1.58
C ILE A 42 -2.87 1.34 0.37
N VAL A 43 -1.97 1.90 -0.42
CA VAL A 43 -2.27 2.43 -1.75
C VAL A 43 -1.79 1.41 -2.76
N VAL A 44 -2.72 0.86 -3.54
CA VAL A 44 -2.36 0.00 -4.66
C VAL A 44 -1.94 0.89 -5.82
N MET A 45 -0.77 0.62 -6.39
CA MET A 45 -0.30 1.27 -7.60
C MET A 45 0.15 0.20 -8.59
N THR A 46 -0.63 -0.01 -9.65
CA THR A 46 -0.41 -1.13 -10.59
C THR A 46 -0.75 -0.76 -12.03
N THR A 47 -0.25 -1.52 -13.01
CA THR A 47 -0.60 -1.36 -14.42
C THR A 47 -1.94 -2.03 -14.78
N SER A 48 -2.49 -2.87 -13.91
CA SER A 48 -3.82 -3.46 -14.11
C SER A 48 -4.89 -2.38 -14.16
N LYS A 49 -5.84 -2.55 -15.08
CA LYS A 49 -7.07 -1.75 -15.20
C LYS A 49 -8.33 -2.62 -15.11
N ALA A 50 -8.17 -3.88 -14.71
CA ALA A 50 -9.31 -4.79 -14.59
C ALA A 50 -10.23 -4.29 -13.47
N GLU A 51 -11.50 -4.07 -13.78
CA GLU A 51 -12.49 -3.61 -12.79
C GLU A 51 -12.57 -4.58 -11.61
N GLU A 52 -12.44 -5.88 -11.87
CA GLU A 52 -12.40 -6.91 -10.84
C GLU A 52 -11.24 -6.70 -9.84
N ASP A 53 -10.06 -6.27 -10.29
CA ASP A 53 -8.95 -5.97 -9.39
C ASP A 53 -9.24 -4.75 -8.52
N ILE A 54 -9.88 -3.73 -9.10
CA ILE A 54 -10.29 -2.53 -8.39
C ILE A 54 -11.26 -2.94 -7.28
N TYR A 55 -12.37 -3.61 -7.62
CA TYR A 55 -13.36 -4.04 -6.64
C TYR A 55 -12.76 -4.94 -5.55
N ARG A 56 -12.07 -6.01 -5.94
CA ARG A 56 -11.50 -6.98 -4.98
C ARG A 56 -10.50 -6.34 -4.02
N THR A 57 -9.70 -5.39 -4.49
CA THR A 57 -8.72 -4.72 -3.60
C THR A 57 -9.40 -3.74 -2.65
N TYR A 58 -10.42 -3.00 -3.10
CA TYR A 58 -11.24 -2.16 -2.22
C TYR A 58 -12.01 -2.98 -1.17
N ASP A 59 -12.56 -4.14 -1.53
CA ASP A 59 -13.22 -5.05 -0.59
C ASP A 59 -12.26 -5.56 0.51
N LEU A 60 -10.95 -5.64 0.20
CA LEU A 60 -9.89 -5.99 1.16
C LEU A 60 -9.44 -4.79 2.03
N GLY A 61 -10.00 -3.60 1.82
CA GLY A 61 -9.76 -2.43 2.67
C GLY A 61 -8.47 -1.67 2.32
N ILE A 62 -8.13 -1.55 1.04
CA ILE A 62 -7.14 -0.55 0.58
C ILE A 62 -7.69 0.86 0.77
N SER A 63 -6.79 1.84 0.84
CA SER A 63 -7.16 3.26 0.93
C SER A 63 -7.38 3.90 -0.44
N SER A 64 -6.60 3.49 -1.45
CA SER A 64 -6.70 4.04 -2.80
C SER A 64 -6.12 3.09 -3.84
N PHE A 65 -6.66 3.13 -5.06
CA PHE A 65 -6.15 2.42 -6.23
C PHE A 65 -5.66 3.42 -7.28
N ILE A 66 -4.43 3.26 -7.75
CA ILE A 66 -3.78 4.14 -8.71
C ILE A 66 -3.29 3.31 -9.88
N ILE A 67 -3.72 3.69 -11.07
CA ILE A 67 -3.17 3.11 -12.30
C ILE A 67 -1.80 3.73 -12.51
N LYS A 68 -0.76 2.89 -12.59
CA LYS A 68 0.61 3.32 -12.89
C LYS A 68 0.63 4.08 -14.21
N PRO A 69 1.11 5.34 -14.23
CA PRO A 69 1.26 6.07 -15.47
C PRO A 69 2.36 5.43 -16.31
N VAL A 70 2.22 5.53 -17.62
CA VAL A 70 3.23 5.05 -18.57
C VAL A 70 4.43 6.00 -18.62
N ALA A 71 4.17 7.31 -18.55
CA ALA A 71 5.20 8.34 -18.59
C ALA A 71 5.85 8.55 -17.22
N PHE A 72 7.17 8.71 -17.20
CA PHE A 72 7.95 8.90 -15.98
C PHE A 72 7.62 10.25 -15.31
N GLU A 73 7.41 11.30 -16.10
CA GLU A 73 7.06 12.63 -15.61
C GLU A 73 5.74 12.60 -14.83
N ALA A 74 4.74 11.91 -15.38
CA ALA A 74 3.46 11.70 -14.71
C ALA A 74 3.60 10.87 -13.42
N LEU A 75 4.50 9.87 -13.40
CA LEU A 75 4.82 9.12 -12.17
C LEU A 75 5.37 10.05 -11.09
N VAL A 76 6.32 10.92 -11.45
CA VAL A 76 6.92 11.90 -10.53
C VAL A 76 5.86 12.85 -9.96
N GLU A 77 4.93 13.33 -10.80
CA GLU A 77 3.84 14.20 -10.36
C GLU A 77 2.87 13.50 -9.40
N ILE A 78 2.50 12.25 -9.68
CA ILE A 78 1.66 11.43 -8.80
C ILE A 78 2.36 11.21 -7.46
N MET A 79 3.65 10.86 -7.46
CA MET A 79 4.40 10.63 -6.22
C MET A 79 4.52 11.90 -5.38
N LYS A 80 4.73 13.07 -5.99
CA LYS A 80 4.71 14.36 -5.29
C LYS A 80 3.35 14.64 -4.65
N THR A 81 2.26 14.39 -5.38
CA THR A 81 0.89 14.59 -4.90
C THR A 81 0.56 13.65 -3.74
N LEU A 82 0.91 12.37 -3.87
CA LEU A 82 0.75 11.38 -2.81
C LEU A 82 1.54 11.74 -1.56
N GLY A 83 2.80 12.16 -1.72
CA GLY A 83 3.65 12.56 -0.60
C GLY A 83 3.04 13.72 0.19
N LYS A 84 2.55 14.75 -0.51
CA LYS A 84 1.84 15.88 0.13
C LYS A 84 0.58 15.41 0.85
N TYR A 85 -0.26 14.63 0.19
CA TYR A 85 -1.52 14.18 0.77
C TYR A 85 -1.30 13.33 2.03
N TRP A 86 -0.50 12.27 1.93
CA TRP A 86 -0.35 11.31 3.03
C TRP A 86 0.49 11.83 4.19
N PHE A 87 1.49 12.68 3.96
CA PHE A 87 2.42 13.11 5.01
C PHE A 87 2.19 14.55 5.50
N GLN A 88 1.35 15.35 4.83
CA GLN A 88 1.06 16.72 5.26
C GLN A 88 -0.42 16.95 5.58
N ILE A 89 -1.33 16.13 5.05
CA ILE A 89 -2.78 16.33 5.21
C ILE A 89 -3.39 15.22 6.06
N VAL A 90 -3.05 13.96 5.78
CA VAL A 90 -3.64 12.82 6.47
C VAL A 90 -3.03 12.63 7.85
N ALA A 91 -3.88 12.42 8.86
CA ALA A 91 -3.47 11.89 10.16
C ALA A 91 -3.31 10.36 10.06
N LEU A 92 -2.08 9.88 9.99
CA LEU A 92 -1.78 8.44 9.96
C LEU A 92 -2.04 7.80 11.32
N PRO A 93 -2.50 6.54 11.38
CA PRO A 93 -2.63 5.82 12.64
C PRO A 93 -1.27 5.72 13.33
N PRO A 94 -1.22 5.85 14.67
CA PRO A 94 0.03 5.69 15.41
C PRO A 94 0.58 4.28 15.19
N ALA A 95 1.90 4.16 15.14
CA ALA A 95 2.55 2.85 15.08
C ALA A 95 2.01 1.99 16.23
N PRO A 96 1.69 0.71 15.98
CA PRO A 96 1.40 -0.23 17.05
C PRO A 96 2.52 -0.14 18.08
N LEU A 97 2.18 0.24 19.31
CA LEU A 97 3.10 0.13 20.44
C LEU A 97 3.48 -1.35 20.48
N GLY A 98 4.76 -1.65 20.25
CA GLY A 98 5.27 -3.00 20.50
C GLY A 98 5.09 -3.26 21.99
N GLU A 99 4.23 -4.22 22.33
CA GLU A 99 4.28 -4.86 23.64
C GLU A 99 5.54 -5.73 23.75
#